data_AF-A0A067BQR6-F1
#
_entry.id   AF-A0A067BQR6-F1
#
_cell.length_a   1.000
_cell.length_b   1.000
_cell.length_c   1.000
_cell.angle_alpha   90.00
_cell.angle_beta   90.00
_cell.angle_gamma   90.00
#
_symmetry.space_group_name_H-M   'P 1'
#
loop_
_entity.id
_entity.type
_entity.pdbx_description
1 polymer ?
#
loop_
_entity_poly.entity_id
_entity_poly.type
_entity_poly.pdbx_seq_one_letter_code
_entity_poly.pdbx_strand_id
1 'polypeptide(L)'
;MAEHDPPTDFQFTSDSLDPYATYEDYLDSQISETDLFYLEDEELARQLIELGAEKDGARAQRPKANLPKQLASAGKDFSQLPFLSALASREEMVRNGKLTSIIFIRDRNPKGQEVSGYIDYALRLKSEPFEPYFERKKRLLPKPSDLSYYNWETQTCTSNSSPNFQVIADSETGLLFKNKRDRKVINVDPKANPGDNSTRTEIKTAEYMQVVIYDHMTRRKN
;
A
#
# COMPACT_ATOMS: atom_id res chain seq x y z
N MET A 1 25.34 -80.35 40.26
CA MET A 1 25.15 -79.19 41.17
C MET A 1 25.38 -77.96 40.30
N ALA A 2 24.36 -77.57 39.55
CA ALA A 2 23.32 -76.60 39.92
C ALA A 2 23.73 -75.20 39.43
N GLU A 3 23.60 -74.99 38.12
CA GLU A 3 23.58 -73.64 37.55
C GLU A 3 22.13 -73.15 37.54
N HIS A 4 21.98 -71.92 38.01
CA HIS A 4 20.76 -71.28 38.43
C HIS A 4 20.28 -70.40 37.28
N ASP A 5 19.16 -70.76 36.64
CA ASP A 5 18.36 -69.77 35.91
C ASP A 5 17.52 -68.97 36.91
N PRO A 6 17.41 -67.65 36.70
CA PRO A 6 16.11 -67.00 36.78
C PRO A 6 15.83 -66.11 35.55
N PRO A 7 14.57 -65.72 35.34
CA PRO A 7 13.95 -65.71 34.02
C PRO A 7 14.11 -64.41 33.24
N THR A 8 14.03 -64.58 31.92
CA THR A 8 13.54 -63.59 30.95
C THR A 8 12.22 -62.98 31.42
N ASP A 9 12.21 -61.66 31.62
CA ASP A 9 11.20 -60.75 31.07
C ASP A 9 11.46 -59.31 31.56
N PHE A 10 12.23 -58.56 30.79
CA PHE A 10 12.05 -57.11 30.72
C PHE A 10 11.39 -56.82 29.37
N GLN A 11 10.06 -56.92 29.35
CA GLN A 11 9.26 -56.26 28.33
C GLN A 11 9.47 -54.76 28.49
N PHE A 12 10.32 -54.17 27.65
CA PHE A 12 10.19 -52.75 27.33
C PHE A 12 8.84 -52.58 26.62
N THR A 13 7.80 -52.25 27.38
CA THR A 13 6.62 -51.61 26.80
C THR A 13 7.08 -50.25 26.28
N SER A 14 7.39 -50.20 24.99
CA SER A 14 7.56 -49.00 24.19
C SER A 14 6.20 -48.29 24.07
N ASP A 15 5.71 -47.74 25.17
CA ASP A 15 4.48 -46.96 25.20
C ASP A 15 4.78 -45.48 24.91
N SER A 16 5.45 -45.26 23.77
CA SER A 16 5.69 -43.94 23.21
C SER A 16 6.01 -44.08 21.73
N LEU A 17 4.96 -44.19 20.91
CA LEU A 17 5.08 -43.94 19.49
C LEU A 17 3.95 -42.96 19.15
N ASP A 18 4.37 -41.70 19.04
CA ASP A 18 3.62 -40.60 18.45
C ASP A 18 2.82 -41.14 17.24
N PRO A 19 1.49 -40.96 17.16
CA PRO A 19 0.68 -41.54 16.09
C PRO A 19 1.00 -40.97 14.69
N TYR A 20 1.95 -40.05 14.60
CA TYR A 20 2.35 -39.34 13.39
C TYR A 20 3.79 -39.71 13.01
N ALA A 21 3.99 -40.05 11.73
CA ALA A 21 5.30 -40.45 11.21
C ALA A 21 6.24 -39.25 11.02
N THR A 22 5.67 -38.06 10.83
CA THR A 22 6.41 -36.80 10.68
C THR A 22 5.71 -35.65 11.40
N TYR A 23 6.47 -34.58 11.65
CA TYR A 23 5.93 -33.34 12.20
C TYR A 23 4.86 -32.71 11.28
N GLU A 24 5.05 -32.82 9.96
CA GLU A 24 4.07 -32.38 8.97
C GLU A 24 2.76 -33.20 9.07
N ASP A 25 2.84 -34.52 9.26
CA ASP A 25 1.66 -35.37 9.45
C ASP A 25 0.87 -35.00 10.71
N TYR A 26 1.56 -34.58 11.77
CA TYR A 26 0.93 -34.04 12.97
C TYR A 26 0.20 -32.72 12.67
N LEU A 27 0.83 -31.80 11.94
CA LEU A 27 0.20 -30.54 11.55
C LEU A 27 -1.01 -30.76 10.64
N ASP A 28 -0.92 -31.67 9.69
CA ASP A 28 -2.02 -32.04 8.78
C ASP A 28 -3.22 -32.62 9.52
N SER A 29 -2.97 -33.45 10.55
CA SER A 29 -4.05 -34.00 11.39
C SER A 29 -4.87 -32.93 12.11
N GLN A 30 -4.31 -31.73 12.28
CA GLN A 30 -4.94 -30.60 12.96
C GLN A 30 -5.65 -29.64 11.99
N ILE A 31 -5.47 -29.78 10.67
CA ILE A 31 -6.16 -28.97 9.65
C ILE A 31 -7.58 -29.51 9.44
N SER A 32 -8.60 -28.67 9.59
CA SER A 32 -9.98 -29.06 9.27
C SER A 32 -10.34 -28.74 7.82
N GLU A 33 -11.38 -29.40 7.28
CA GLU A 33 -11.94 -29.05 5.96
C GLU A 33 -12.39 -27.58 5.89
N THR A 34 -12.77 -26.99 7.03
CA THR A 34 -13.13 -25.58 7.13
C THR A 34 -11.90 -24.69 6.98
N ASP A 35 -10.75 -25.10 7.54
CA ASP A 35 -9.48 -24.40 7.39
C ASP A 35 -9.00 -24.44 5.93
N LEU A 36 -9.09 -25.61 5.28
CA LEU A 36 -8.80 -25.76 3.85
C LEU A 36 -9.77 -24.96 2.97
N PHE A 37 -11.05 -24.92 3.31
CA PHE A 37 -12.05 -24.13 2.57
C PHE A 37 -11.80 -22.61 2.67
N TYR A 38 -11.30 -22.12 3.80
CA TYR A 38 -11.05 -20.68 3.99
C TYR A 38 -9.64 -20.23 3.62
N LEU A 39 -8.65 -21.11 3.72
CA LEU A 39 -7.24 -20.80 3.43
C LEU A 39 -6.85 -21.20 2.01
N GLU A 40 -7.51 -22.21 1.43
CA GLU A 40 -7.22 -22.80 0.10
C GLU A 40 -5.74 -23.21 -0.11
N ASP A 41 -4.94 -23.23 0.97
CA ASP A 41 -3.50 -23.47 1.01
C ASP A 41 -3.16 -24.25 2.29
N GLU A 42 -2.65 -25.47 2.09
CA GLU A 42 -2.30 -26.42 3.14
C GLU A 42 -1.08 -25.96 3.96
N GLU A 43 -0.10 -25.32 3.31
CA GLU A 43 1.13 -24.86 3.96
C GLU A 43 0.84 -23.65 4.88
N LEU A 44 -0.09 -22.79 4.46
CA LEU A 44 -0.59 -21.69 5.30
C LEU A 44 -1.36 -22.21 6.53
N ALA A 45 -2.14 -23.28 6.35
CA ALA A 45 -2.86 -23.92 7.45
C ALA A 45 -1.91 -24.55 8.48
N ARG A 46 -0.84 -25.23 8.02
CA ARG A 46 0.23 -25.75 8.89
C ARG A 46 0.91 -24.66 9.70
N GLN A 47 1.29 -23.55 9.07
CA GLN A 47 1.93 -22.42 9.76
C GLN A 47 1.05 -21.83 10.86
N LEU A 48 -0.26 -21.72 10.64
CA LEU A 48 -1.19 -21.18 11.63
C LEU A 48 -1.33 -22.10 12.86
N ILE A 49 -1.28 -23.41 12.64
CA ILE A 49 -1.32 -24.43 13.70
C ILE A 49 0.01 -24.45 14.47
N GLU A 50 1.14 -24.40 13.77
CA GLU A 50 2.49 -24.33 14.36
C GLU A 50 2.65 -23.08 15.25
N LEU A 51 2.01 -21.96 14.89
CA LEU A 51 1.99 -20.72 15.68
C LEU A 51 1.06 -20.77 16.90
N GLY A 52 0.34 -21.87 17.16
CA GLY A 52 -0.49 -22.06 18.34
C GLY A 52 -1.76 -21.20 18.37
N ALA A 53 -2.29 -20.82 17.19
CA ALA A 53 -3.56 -20.10 17.10
C ALA A 53 -4.72 -21.05 17.48
N GLU A 54 -5.08 -21.04 18.76
CA GLU A 54 -6.13 -21.89 19.35
C GLU A 54 -7.49 -21.65 18.67
N LYS A 55 -8.21 -22.73 18.40
CA LYS A 55 -9.46 -22.78 17.60
C LYS A 55 -10.68 -22.10 18.24
N ASP A 56 -10.50 -21.37 19.34
CA ASP A 56 -11.59 -20.71 20.05
C ASP A 56 -11.71 -19.22 19.68
N GLY A 57 -12.62 -18.97 18.73
CA GLY A 57 -13.41 -17.73 18.71
C GLY A 57 -12.76 -16.46 18.16
N ALA A 58 -11.47 -16.46 17.83
CA ALA A 58 -10.90 -15.42 17.01
C ALA A 58 -11.25 -15.72 15.54
N ARG A 59 -12.36 -15.16 15.05
CA ARG A 59 -12.50 -14.86 13.62
C ARG A 59 -11.16 -14.24 13.19
N ALA A 60 -10.32 -15.06 12.55
CA ALA A 60 -9.15 -14.59 11.83
C ALA A 60 -9.69 -13.49 10.93
N GLN A 61 -9.40 -12.25 11.31
CA GLN A 61 -9.63 -11.12 10.44
C GLN A 61 -8.76 -11.44 9.26
N ARG A 62 -9.39 -11.99 8.21
CA ARG A 62 -8.83 -12.21 6.89
C ARG A 62 -7.71 -11.19 6.69
N PRO A 63 -6.43 -11.56 6.56
CA PRO A 63 -5.59 -10.72 5.73
C PRO A 63 -6.35 -10.68 4.40
N LYS A 64 -6.94 -9.53 4.06
CA LYS A 64 -7.63 -9.30 2.79
C LYS A 64 -6.58 -9.30 1.68
N ALA A 65 -5.87 -10.40 1.51
CA ALA A 65 -5.02 -10.67 0.39
C ALA A 65 -5.94 -11.19 -0.72
N ASN A 66 -6.04 -10.40 -1.78
CA ASN A 66 -6.49 -10.81 -3.12
C ASN A 66 -7.98 -10.91 -3.45
N LEU A 67 -8.90 -10.29 -2.68
CA LEU A 67 -10.06 -9.70 -3.37
C LEU A 67 -9.60 -8.38 -4.02
N PRO A 68 -9.94 -8.10 -5.30
CA PRO A 68 -9.67 -6.80 -5.88
C PRO A 68 -10.30 -5.75 -4.98
N LYS A 69 -9.48 -4.99 -4.24
CA LYS A 69 -9.96 -3.91 -3.37
C LYS A 69 -10.74 -2.97 -4.27
N GLN A 70 -12.05 -2.92 -4.06
CA GLN A 70 -12.93 -1.98 -4.72
C GLN A 70 -12.28 -0.58 -4.69
N LEU A 71 -12.34 0.11 -5.81
CA LEU A 71 -11.80 1.47 -5.91
C LEU A 71 -12.55 2.36 -4.89
N ALA A 72 -11.84 3.25 -4.22
CA ALA A 72 -12.45 4.16 -3.26
C ALA A 72 -13.42 5.14 -3.95
N SER A 73 -13.23 5.35 -5.25
CA SER A 73 -14.12 6.11 -6.15
C SER A 73 -15.32 5.31 -6.70
N ALA A 74 -15.37 3.98 -6.52
CA ALA A 74 -16.37 3.15 -7.17
C ALA A 74 -17.81 3.53 -6.78
N GLY A 75 -18.69 3.64 -7.79
CA GLY A 75 -20.12 3.92 -7.60
C GLY A 75 -20.45 5.36 -7.16
N LYS A 76 -19.48 6.28 -7.17
CA LYS A 76 -19.68 7.69 -6.80
C LYS A 76 -19.74 8.57 -8.06
N ASP A 77 -20.57 9.61 -8.02
CA ASP A 77 -20.65 10.61 -9.09
C ASP A 77 -19.75 11.82 -8.78
N PHE A 78 -18.86 12.14 -9.73
CA PHE A 78 -17.94 13.28 -9.67
C PHE A 78 -18.11 14.24 -10.85
N SER A 79 -19.22 14.15 -11.60
CA SER A 79 -19.48 14.97 -12.80
C SER A 79 -19.32 16.48 -12.55
N GLN A 80 -19.66 16.96 -11.36
CA GLN A 80 -19.55 18.37 -10.94
C GLN A 80 -18.32 18.66 -10.06
N LEU A 81 -17.41 17.69 -9.90
CA LEU A 81 -16.26 17.77 -9.01
C LEU A 81 -14.99 17.47 -9.82
N PRO A 82 -14.46 18.46 -10.58
CA PRO A 82 -13.36 18.24 -11.52
C PRO A 82 -12.13 17.59 -10.89
N PHE A 83 -11.82 17.97 -9.65
CA PHE A 83 -10.69 17.40 -8.92
C PHE A 83 -10.90 15.94 -8.55
N LEU A 84 -12.03 15.61 -7.93
CA LEU A 84 -12.31 14.22 -7.57
C LEU A 84 -12.51 13.34 -8.80
N SER A 85 -13.11 13.86 -9.87
CA SER A 85 -13.19 13.18 -11.17
C SER A 85 -11.80 12.84 -11.70
N ALA A 86 -10.86 13.79 -11.66
CA ALA A 86 -9.49 13.58 -12.08
C ALA A 86 -8.74 12.54 -11.21
N LEU A 87 -8.98 12.51 -9.90
CA LEU A 87 -8.40 11.48 -9.03
C LEU A 87 -9.01 10.11 -9.30
N ALA A 88 -10.33 10.02 -9.41
CA ALA A 88 -11.06 8.78 -9.67
C ALA A 88 -10.61 8.12 -10.98
N SER A 89 -10.46 8.90 -12.06
CA SER A 89 -10.02 8.38 -13.36
C SER A 89 -8.61 7.80 -13.35
N ARG A 90 -7.78 8.16 -12.36
CA ARG A 90 -6.39 7.69 -12.22
C ARG A 90 -6.25 6.55 -11.23
N GLU A 91 -7.21 6.40 -10.30
CA GLU A 91 -7.08 5.52 -9.14
C GLU A 91 -6.67 4.09 -9.50
N GLU A 92 -7.33 3.49 -10.48
CA GLU A 92 -7.05 2.11 -10.88
C GLU A 92 -5.64 1.94 -11.46
N MET A 93 -5.25 2.82 -12.41
CA MET A 93 -3.94 2.77 -13.06
C MET A 93 -2.80 3.10 -12.09
N VAL A 94 -3.07 3.91 -11.08
CA VAL A 94 -2.11 4.22 -10.02
C VAL A 94 -1.98 3.05 -9.04
N ARG A 95 -3.09 2.45 -8.62
CA ARG A 95 -3.08 1.26 -7.74
C ARG A 95 -2.35 0.07 -8.38
N ASN A 96 -2.51 -0.14 -9.69
CA ASN A 96 -1.84 -1.23 -10.42
C ASN A 96 -0.43 -0.89 -10.93
N GLY A 97 0.08 0.32 -10.66
CA GLY A 97 1.43 0.74 -11.02
C GLY A 97 1.69 0.90 -12.51
N LYS A 98 0.64 1.07 -13.34
CA LYS A 98 0.77 1.46 -14.76
C LYS A 98 1.01 2.97 -14.90
N LEU A 99 0.42 3.75 -13.99
CA LEU A 99 0.53 5.19 -13.91
C LEU A 99 1.16 5.59 -12.57
N THR A 100 2.01 6.60 -12.60
CA THR A 100 2.42 7.32 -11.38
C THR A 100 2.00 8.77 -11.52
N SER A 101 1.41 9.34 -10.48
CA SER A 101 0.87 10.71 -10.52
C SER A 101 1.36 11.51 -9.33
N ILE A 102 1.81 12.74 -9.60
CA ILE A 102 2.16 13.74 -8.60
C ILE A 102 1.07 14.80 -8.60
N ILE A 103 0.48 15.07 -7.45
CA ILE A 103 -0.57 16.07 -7.29
C ILE A 103 0.03 17.29 -6.59
N PHE A 104 0.08 18.42 -7.26
CA PHE A 104 0.34 19.70 -6.64
C PHE A 104 -0.97 20.30 -6.13
N ILE A 105 -0.98 20.73 -4.87
CA ILE A 105 -2.08 21.50 -4.29
C ILE A 105 -1.48 22.74 -3.63
N ARG A 106 -2.13 23.90 -3.83
CA ARG A 106 -1.96 25.11 -3.03
C ARG A 106 -3.32 25.50 -2.49
N ASP A 107 -3.44 25.63 -1.19
CA ASP A 107 -4.68 26.02 -0.52
C ASP A 107 -4.46 26.40 0.95
N ARG A 108 -5.53 26.68 1.71
CA ARG A 108 -5.44 26.97 3.14
C ARG A 108 -5.65 25.73 3.99
N ASN A 109 -4.78 25.55 4.98
CA ASN A 109 -4.94 24.53 6.01
C ASN A 109 -6.08 24.89 7.01
N PRO A 110 -6.48 24.00 7.93
CA PRO A 110 -7.54 24.28 8.91
C PRO A 110 -7.27 25.48 9.83
N LYS A 111 -6.02 25.91 9.96
CA LYS A 111 -5.63 27.12 10.71
C LYS A 111 -5.72 28.39 9.87
N GLY A 112 -6.17 28.30 8.61
CA GLY A 112 -6.28 29.42 7.67
C GLY A 112 -4.97 29.79 6.96
N GLN A 113 -3.88 29.07 7.25
CA GLN A 113 -2.55 29.36 6.69
C GLN A 113 -2.43 28.78 5.30
N GLU A 114 -1.84 29.54 4.39
CA GLU A 114 -1.62 29.07 3.03
C GLU A 114 -0.47 28.04 3.00
N VAL A 115 -0.75 26.89 2.39
CA VAL A 115 0.18 25.79 2.23
C VAL A 115 0.19 25.32 0.79
N SER A 116 1.33 24.83 0.32
CA SER A 116 1.46 24.18 -0.97
C SER A 116 2.38 22.98 -0.92
N GLY A 117 2.24 22.03 -1.84
CA GLY A 117 3.14 20.90 -1.91
C GLY A 117 2.77 19.90 -2.98
N TYR A 118 3.74 19.02 -3.26
CA TYR A 118 3.59 17.91 -4.21
C TYR A 118 3.33 16.61 -3.45
N ILE A 119 2.29 15.89 -3.83
CA ILE A 119 1.84 14.64 -3.19
C ILE A 119 2.05 13.49 -4.17
N ASP A 120 2.72 12.43 -3.72
CA ASP A 120 2.75 11.16 -4.46
C ASP A 120 1.40 10.46 -4.27
N TYR A 121 0.59 10.41 -5.33
CA TYR A 121 -0.76 9.86 -5.25
C TYR A 121 -0.75 8.36 -4.92
N ALA A 122 0.20 7.61 -5.47
CA ALA A 122 0.31 6.17 -5.23
C ALA A 122 0.69 5.87 -3.78
N LEU A 123 1.64 6.63 -3.21
CA LEU A 123 1.98 6.53 -1.79
C LEU A 123 0.75 6.85 -0.93
N ARG A 124 0.04 7.93 -1.25
CA ARG A 124 -1.12 8.38 -0.48
C ARG A 124 -2.27 7.38 -0.49
N LEU A 125 -2.56 6.75 -1.64
CA LEU A 125 -3.54 5.68 -1.77
C LEU A 125 -3.19 4.44 -0.94
N LYS A 126 -1.89 4.16 -0.75
CA LYS A 126 -1.41 3.01 0.03
C LYS A 126 -1.36 3.30 1.53
N SER A 127 -1.07 4.54 1.93
CA SER A 127 -0.76 4.88 3.32
C SER A 127 -1.98 5.21 4.18
N GLU A 128 -3.11 5.61 3.60
CA GLU A 128 -4.32 5.93 4.36
C GLU A 128 -5.60 5.65 3.54
N PRO A 129 -6.77 5.42 4.20
CA PRO A 129 -8.03 5.22 3.49
C PRO A 129 -8.38 6.45 2.66
N PHE A 130 -8.73 6.24 1.39
CA PHE A 130 -8.97 7.31 0.45
C PHE A 130 -10.47 7.61 0.25
N GLU A 131 -11.34 6.72 0.75
CA GLU A 131 -12.79 6.84 0.74
C GLU A 131 -13.28 8.17 1.34
N PRO A 132 -12.75 8.67 2.48
CA PRO A 132 -13.18 9.94 3.06
C PRO A 132 -12.93 11.16 2.15
N TYR A 133 -11.91 11.12 1.28
CA TYR A 133 -11.67 12.17 0.30
C TYR A 133 -12.71 12.15 -0.80
N PHE A 134 -13.00 10.97 -1.36
CA PHE A 134 -14.05 10.81 -2.37
C PHE A 134 -15.46 11.05 -1.82
N GLU A 135 -15.67 10.87 -0.51
CA GLU A 135 -16.93 11.22 0.18
C GLU A 135 -17.00 12.69 0.59
N ARG A 136 -15.96 13.49 0.31
CA ARG A 136 -15.86 14.90 0.70
C ARG A 136 -15.92 15.16 2.21
N LYS A 137 -15.75 14.11 3.02
CA LYS A 137 -15.62 14.21 4.49
C LYS A 137 -14.25 14.72 4.90
N LYS A 138 -13.25 14.62 4.02
CA LYS A 138 -11.88 15.06 4.24
C LYS A 138 -11.36 15.78 2.99
N ARG A 139 -10.65 16.89 3.16
CA ARG A 139 -9.96 17.60 2.07
C ARG A 139 -8.55 17.08 1.90
N LEU A 140 -8.10 16.92 0.66
CA LEU A 140 -6.73 16.50 0.39
C LEU A 140 -5.82 17.74 0.46
N LEU A 141 -4.97 17.80 1.48
CA LEU A 141 -3.99 18.87 1.64
C LEU A 141 -2.57 18.28 1.72
N PRO A 142 -1.55 19.05 1.28
CA PRO A 142 -0.15 18.69 1.47
C PRO A 142 0.19 18.52 2.96
N LYS A 143 1.00 17.51 3.26
CA LYS A 143 1.53 17.21 4.59
C LYS A 143 3.06 17.35 4.56
N PRO A 144 3.72 17.67 5.70
CA PRO A 144 5.17 17.73 5.78
C PRO A 144 5.90 16.43 5.36
N SER A 145 5.21 15.29 5.32
CA SER A 145 5.71 14.00 4.89
C SER A 145 5.57 13.73 3.37
N ASP A 146 4.94 14.63 2.61
CA ASP A 146 4.78 14.49 1.17
C ASP A 146 6.06 14.83 0.39
N LEU A 147 6.03 14.70 -0.95
CA LEU A 147 7.18 14.96 -1.80
C LEU A 147 7.75 16.36 -1.60
N SER A 148 6.86 17.33 -1.41
CA SER A 148 7.22 18.60 -0.79
C SER A 148 6.07 19.15 0.04
N TYR A 149 6.43 20.05 0.93
CA TYR A 149 5.49 20.87 1.67
C TYR A 149 6.10 22.25 1.89
N TYR A 150 5.27 23.27 1.77
CA TYR A 150 5.63 24.64 2.05
C TYR A 150 4.49 25.34 2.76
N ASN A 151 4.76 25.92 3.92
CA ASN A 151 3.84 26.84 4.59
C ASN A 151 4.28 28.28 4.28
N TRP A 152 3.43 29.04 3.59
CA TRP A 152 3.74 30.40 3.13
C TRP A 152 3.81 31.41 4.27
N GLU A 153 3.13 31.14 5.40
CA GLU A 153 3.16 32.03 6.55
C GLU A 153 4.39 31.77 7.43
N THR A 154 4.66 30.51 7.76
CA THR A 154 5.80 30.15 8.63
C THR A 154 7.11 29.92 7.87
N GLN A 155 7.08 29.98 6.54
CA GLN A 155 8.20 29.69 5.64
C GLN A 155 8.79 28.28 5.84
N THR A 156 8.04 27.37 6.47
CA THR A 156 8.50 26.01 6.74
C THR A 156 8.41 25.19 5.47
N CYS A 157 9.55 24.63 5.04
CA CYS A 157 9.67 23.81 3.84
C CYS A 157 10.18 22.40 4.18
N THR A 158 9.62 21.38 3.54
CA THR A 158 10.17 20.02 3.54
C THR A 158 10.20 19.43 2.14
N SER A 159 11.08 18.48 1.91
CA SER A 159 11.21 17.74 0.65
C SER A 159 11.58 16.30 0.96
N ASN A 160 10.75 15.34 0.56
CA ASN A 160 10.90 13.94 0.94
C ASN A 160 10.80 13.03 -0.27
N SER A 161 11.78 12.16 -0.48
CA SER A 161 11.64 11.12 -1.51
C SER A 161 10.63 10.07 -1.06
N SER A 162 9.76 9.63 -1.99
CA SER A 162 8.82 8.54 -1.77
C SER A 162 9.37 7.20 -2.32
N PRO A 163 8.66 6.07 -2.17
CA PRO A 163 9.02 4.84 -2.86
C PRO A 163 9.00 4.96 -4.40
N ASN A 164 8.19 5.88 -4.97
CA ASN A 164 8.05 6.04 -6.42
C ASN A 164 8.92 7.16 -7.00
N PHE A 165 9.25 8.17 -6.20
CA PHE A 165 9.97 9.36 -6.67
C PHE A 165 11.17 9.71 -5.80
N GLN A 166 12.26 10.05 -6.45
CA GLN A 166 13.37 10.77 -5.84
C GLN A 166 13.17 12.26 -6.07
N VAL A 167 13.21 13.06 -5.00
CA VAL A 167 13.17 14.52 -5.10
C VAL A 167 14.57 15.03 -5.40
N ILE A 168 14.70 15.88 -6.41
CA ILE A 168 15.94 16.52 -6.81
C ILE A 168 15.71 18.03 -6.73
N ALA A 169 16.48 18.70 -5.87
CA ALA A 169 16.53 20.14 -5.81
C ALA A 169 17.70 20.62 -6.66
N ASP A 170 17.41 21.40 -7.68
CA ASP A 170 18.37 21.97 -8.62
C ASP A 170 18.32 23.49 -8.55
N SER A 171 19.48 24.15 -8.55
CA SER A 171 19.57 25.59 -8.36
C SER A 171 19.07 26.41 -9.54
N GLU A 172 19.05 25.84 -10.75
CA GLU A 172 18.67 26.55 -11.98
C GLU A 172 17.24 26.21 -12.41
N THR A 173 16.87 24.94 -12.33
CA THR A 173 15.58 24.41 -12.77
C THR A 173 14.55 24.26 -11.63
N GLY A 174 14.98 24.42 -10.38
CA GLY A 174 14.12 24.32 -9.20
C GLY A 174 13.87 22.87 -8.79
N LEU A 175 12.60 22.51 -8.59
CA LEU A 175 12.24 21.19 -8.09
C LEU A 175 11.99 20.21 -9.24
N LEU A 176 12.61 19.04 -9.15
CA LEU A 176 12.46 17.95 -10.11
C LEU A 176 12.10 16.65 -9.39
N PHE A 177 11.32 15.80 -10.04
CA PHE A 177 10.99 14.48 -9.51
C PHE A 177 11.45 13.39 -10.46
N LYS A 178 12.37 12.55 -10.01
CA LYS A 178 12.85 11.41 -10.78
C LYS A 178 12.03 10.17 -10.42
N ASN A 179 11.33 9.59 -11.39
CA ASN A 179 10.64 8.32 -11.20
C ASN A 179 11.69 7.22 -10.92
N LYS A 180 11.52 6.49 -9.83
CA LYS A 180 12.50 5.48 -9.38
C LYS A 180 12.50 4.21 -10.24
N ARG A 181 11.41 3.93 -10.97
CA ARG A 181 11.27 2.72 -11.78
C ARG A 181 12.05 2.81 -13.08
N ASP A 182 11.88 3.90 -13.83
CA ASP A 182 12.52 4.07 -15.14
C ASP A 182 13.60 5.17 -15.18
N ARG A 183 13.82 5.85 -14.05
CA ARG A 183 14.81 6.91 -13.87
C ARG A 183 14.54 8.18 -14.68
N LYS A 184 13.36 8.31 -15.31
CA LYS A 184 12.99 9.54 -16.02
C LYS A 184 12.65 10.66 -15.06
N VAL A 185 12.98 11.89 -15.45
CA VAL A 185 12.75 13.10 -14.68
C VAL A 185 11.45 13.75 -15.13
N ILE A 186 10.67 14.19 -14.14
CA ILE A 186 9.45 14.97 -14.29
C ILE A 186 9.77 16.39 -13.85
N ASN A 187 9.66 17.33 -14.77
CA ASN A 187 9.84 18.76 -14.49
C ASN A 187 8.50 19.37 -14.09
N VAL A 188 8.47 20.06 -12.95
CA VAL A 188 7.25 20.69 -12.42
C VAL A 188 7.23 22.21 -12.57
N ASP A 189 8.23 22.80 -13.24
CA ASP A 189 8.17 24.19 -13.67
C ASP A 189 6.97 24.39 -14.64
N PRO A 190 6.02 25.28 -14.30
CA PRO A 190 4.87 25.58 -15.16
C PRO A 190 5.23 26.04 -16.58
N LYS A 191 6.44 26.56 -16.81
CA LYS A 191 6.91 27.07 -18.10
C LYS A 191 7.70 26.04 -18.92
N ALA A 192 8.08 24.92 -18.30
CA ALA A 192 8.87 23.89 -18.95
C ALA A 192 8.00 22.73 -19.43
N ASN A 193 8.57 21.91 -20.32
CA ASN A 193 7.97 20.63 -20.68
C ASN A 193 8.10 19.65 -19.49
N PRO A 194 7.03 18.95 -19.07
CA PRO A 194 7.07 18.04 -17.92
C PRO A 194 7.96 16.81 -18.13
N GLY A 195 8.37 16.50 -19.36
CA GLY A 195 9.30 15.42 -19.69
C GLY A 195 8.66 14.26 -20.45
N ASP A 196 9.48 13.30 -20.84
CA ASP A 196 9.05 12.14 -21.63
C ASP A 196 8.03 11.26 -20.89
N ASN A 197 6.98 10.85 -21.60
CA ASN A 197 5.86 10.07 -21.04
C ASN A 197 5.17 10.77 -19.86
N SER A 198 5.39 12.08 -19.71
CA SER A 198 4.79 12.89 -18.67
C SER A 198 3.88 13.96 -19.23
N THR A 199 2.80 14.24 -18.51
CA THR A 199 1.84 15.29 -18.87
C THR A 199 1.51 16.13 -17.65
N ARG A 200 1.39 17.45 -17.86
CA ARG A 200 0.92 18.41 -16.85
C ARG A 200 -0.53 18.77 -17.14
N THR A 201 -1.42 18.50 -16.20
CA THR A 201 -2.84 18.85 -16.30
C THR A 201 -3.21 19.82 -15.18
N GLU A 202 -3.64 21.02 -15.53
CA GLU A 202 -4.15 21.99 -14.57
C GLU A 202 -5.65 21.77 -14.36
N ILE A 203 -6.06 21.56 -13.11
CA ILE A 203 -7.46 21.26 -12.78
C ILE A 203 -8.13 22.54 -12.28
N LYS A 204 -9.02 23.10 -13.12
CA LYS A 204 -9.84 24.25 -12.73
C LYS A 204 -10.93 23.79 -11.78
N THR A 205 -10.89 24.28 -10.54
CA THR A 205 -11.89 23.98 -9.50
C THR A 205 -12.00 25.18 -8.56
N ALA A 206 -13.17 25.35 -7.94
CA ALA A 206 -13.37 26.30 -6.84
C ALA A 206 -13.00 25.71 -5.47
N GLU A 207 -12.71 24.40 -5.42
CA GLU A 207 -12.43 23.69 -4.16
C GLU A 207 -11.06 23.99 -3.58
N TYR A 208 -10.10 24.43 -4.39
CA TYR A 208 -8.72 24.71 -3.98
C TYR A 208 -8.23 25.94 -4.75
N MET A 209 -7.30 26.70 -4.17
CA MET A 209 -6.70 27.84 -4.89
C MET A 209 -5.95 27.40 -6.16
N GLN A 210 -5.25 26.27 -6.12
CA GLN A 210 -4.56 25.73 -7.29
C GLN A 210 -4.41 24.21 -7.18
N VAL A 211 -4.65 23.51 -8.29
CA VAL A 211 -4.39 22.08 -8.43
C VAL A 211 -3.75 21.79 -9.79
N VAL A 212 -2.65 21.04 -9.77
CA VAL A 212 -1.98 20.54 -10.98
C VAL A 212 -1.64 19.08 -10.79
N ILE A 213 -1.92 18.24 -11.78
CA ILE A 213 -1.56 16.83 -11.75
C ILE A 213 -0.50 16.58 -12.83
N TYR A 214 0.61 15.98 -12.41
CA TYR A 214 1.65 15.47 -13.28
C TYR A 214 1.52 13.96 -13.37
N ASP A 215 1.11 13.47 -14.54
CA ASP A 215 1.02 12.05 -14.80
C ASP A 215 2.30 11.58 -15.47
N HIS A 216 2.73 10.36 -15.14
CA HIS A 216 3.89 9.72 -15.75
C HIS A 216 3.59 8.24 -16.00
N MET A 217 3.60 7.87 -17.28
CA MET A 217 3.32 6.52 -17.74
C MET A 217 4.58 5.66 -17.72
N THR A 218 4.66 4.74 -16.77
CA THR A 218 5.78 3.80 -16.71
C THR A 218 5.53 2.66 -17.70
N ARG A 219 6.28 2.60 -18.80
CA ARG A 219 6.24 1.45 -19.71
C ARG A 219 6.75 0.21 -18.96
N ARG A 220 6.07 -0.92 -19.09
CA ARG A 220 6.65 -2.19 -18.65
C ARG A 220 7.90 -2.42 -19.50
N LYS A 221 9.03 -2.77 -18.88
CA LYS A 221 10.08 -3.47 -19.62
C LYS A 221 9.45 -4.79 -20.03
N ASN A 222 9.31 -4.99 -21.34
CA ASN A 222 9.05 -6.30 -21.91
C ASN A 222 10.24 -7.22 -21.60
#